data_AF-T0QZV6-F1
#
_entry.id   AF-T0QZV6-F1
#
_cell.length_a   1.000
_cell.length_b   1.000
_cell.length_c   1.000
_cell.angle_alpha   90.00
_cell.angle_beta   90.00
_cell.angle_gamma   90.00
#
_symmetry.space_group_name_H-M   'P 1'
#
loop_
_entity.id
_entity.type
_entity.pdbx_description
1 polymer ?
#
loop_
_entity_poly.entity_id
_entity_poly.type
_entity_poly.pdbx_seq_one_letter_code
_entity_poly.pdbx_strand_id
1 'polypeptide(L)'
;MGILILSRFQNTLKIGGRLLLPFLFLSSNSMGDKIHSNLEKKFPECKLEKKVYFLEDAELLKLKEKYPTKNISAFYNYYEKSCSGKMSRLFVSSDVVRTLKQFLLIEIKDKRIVNLEVLKFDEPVEYKVQPYWLEKFYKITSLSEIDKMDGVSGATLTSRSTKYLSWVFLYVDAIIK
;
A
#
# COMPACT_ATOMS: atom_id res chain seq x y z
N MET A 1 -76.66 14.13 22.41
CA MET A 1 -75.93 15.42 22.49
C MET A 1 -75.20 15.60 21.15
N GLY A 2 -75.24 16.82 20.57
CA GLY A 2 -75.13 17.17 19.14
C GLY A 2 -73.92 16.61 18.37
N ILE A 3 -74.05 16.30 17.07
CA ILE A 3 -74.11 17.19 15.88
C ILE A 3 -72.77 17.96 15.66
N LEU A 4 -72.00 17.63 14.62
CA LEU A 4 -71.77 18.43 13.38
C LEU A 4 -70.55 17.94 12.56
N ILE A 5 -70.75 18.03 11.25
CA ILE A 5 -69.86 17.80 10.10
C ILE A 5 -68.87 18.98 9.95
N LEU A 6 -67.80 18.78 9.14
CA LEU A 6 -66.95 19.73 8.36
C LEU A 6 -65.46 19.57 8.75
N SER A 7 -64.47 19.58 7.88
CA SER A 7 -64.37 19.78 6.43
C SER A 7 -62.93 19.45 6.01
N ARG A 8 -62.74 19.01 4.76
CA ARG A 8 -61.43 19.04 4.09
C ARG A 8 -60.80 20.43 4.22
N PHE A 9 -59.51 20.49 4.54
CA PHE A 9 -58.67 21.59 4.07
C PHE A 9 -57.29 21.02 3.70
N GLN A 10 -57.08 20.86 2.39
CA GLN A 10 -55.76 20.76 1.81
C GLN A 10 -55.08 22.11 2.01
N ASN A 11 -53.92 22.12 2.65
CA ASN A 11 -53.03 23.26 2.58
C ASN A 11 -51.67 22.79 2.07
N THR A 12 -51.49 23.00 0.78
CA THR A 12 -50.20 23.16 0.12
C THR A 12 -49.41 24.26 0.82
N LEU A 13 -48.31 23.91 1.49
CA LEU A 13 -47.37 24.91 2.00
C LEU A 13 -46.23 25.11 1.01
N LYS A 14 -46.02 26.39 0.74
CA LYS A 14 -45.21 27.00 -0.30
C LYS A 14 -43.72 26.65 -0.19
N ILE A 15 -43.12 26.50 -1.36
CA ILE A 15 -41.68 26.48 -1.61
C ILE A 15 -41.10 27.82 -1.15
N GLY A 16 -40.53 27.83 0.06
CA GLY A 16 -39.73 28.93 0.59
C GLY A 16 -38.25 28.64 0.38
N GLY A 17 -37.56 29.55 -0.30
CA GLY A 17 -36.20 29.40 -0.82
C GLY A 17 -35.22 28.71 0.13
N ARG A 18 -34.78 27.51 -0.27
CA ARG A 18 -33.54 26.94 0.22
C ARG A 18 -32.41 27.59 -0.56
N LEU A 19 -31.68 28.47 0.13
CA LEU A 19 -30.33 28.87 -0.24
C LEU A 19 -29.51 27.59 -0.48
N LEU A 20 -29.25 27.27 -1.74
CA LEU A 20 -28.33 26.21 -2.13
C LEU A 20 -26.93 26.66 -1.71
N LEU A 21 -26.53 26.30 -0.49
CA LEU A 21 -25.12 26.34 -0.11
C LEU A 21 -24.35 25.48 -1.12
N PRO A 22 -23.37 26.03 -1.85
CA PRO A 22 -22.52 25.21 -2.68
C PRO A 22 -21.79 24.26 -1.72
N PHE A 23 -22.04 22.97 -1.89
CA PHE A 23 -21.27 21.93 -1.21
C PHE A 23 -19.85 22.03 -1.77
N LEU A 24 -19.02 22.85 -1.12
CA LEU A 24 -17.58 22.90 -1.37
C LEU A 24 -17.06 21.51 -1.02
N PHE A 25 -16.91 20.67 -2.04
CA PHE A 25 -16.13 19.44 -1.95
C PHE A 25 -14.70 19.84 -1.62
N LEU A 26 -14.35 19.90 -0.33
CA LEU A 26 -12.96 19.87 0.08
C LEU A 26 -12.39 18.52 -0.35
N SER A 27 -11.59 18.52 -1.42
CA SER A 27 -10.80 17.37 -1.81
C SER A 27 -9.78 17.06 -0.71
N SER A 28 -10.10 16.09 0.15
CA SER A 28 -9.12 15.51 1.05
C SER A 28 -8.08 14.79 0.18
N ASN A 29 -6.88 15.34 0.06
CA ASN A 29 -5.75 14.64 -0.57
C ASN A 29 -5.54 13.31 0.14
N SER A 30 -5.77 12.21 -0.56
CA SER A 30 -5.63 10.88 0.04
C SER A 30 -4.14 10.56 0.19
N MET A 31 -3.79 9.74 1.19
CA MET A 31 -2.42 9.24 1.38
C MET A 31 -1.86 8.61 0.09
N GLY A 32 -2.71 7.98 -0.74
CA GLY A 32 -2.33 7.39 -2.02
C GLY A 32 -1.85 8.42 -3.05
N ASP A 33 -2.44 9.61 -3.07
CA ASP A 33 -2.06 10.69 -3.99
C ASP A 33 -0.69 11.28 -3.63
N LYS A 34 -0.38 11.32 -2.33
CA LYS A 34 0.94 11.74 -1.84
C LYS A 34 2.03 10.73 -2.19
N ILE A 35 1.74 9.42 -2.14
CA ILE A 35 2.70 8.39 -2.57
C ILE A 35 2.97 8.52 -4.06
N HIS A 36 1.93 8.62 -4.89
CA HIS A 36 2.08 8.72 -6.33
C HIS A 36 2.93 9.92 -6.75
N SER A 37 2.58 11.12 -6.27
CA SER A 37 3.33 12.35 -6.57
C SER A 37 4.80 12.31 -6.11
N ASN A 38 5.08 11.65 -4.98
CA ASN A 38 6.46 11.44 -4.53
C ASN A 38 7.25 10.49 -5.44
N LEU A 39 6.60 9.44 -5.97
CA LEU A 39 7.23 8.54 -6.93
C LEU A 39 7.48 9.22 -8.28
N GLU A 40 6.55 10.04 -8.75
CA GLU A 40 6.76 10.84 -9.99
C GLU A 40 7.96 11.77 -9.85
N LYS A 41 8.11 12.44 -8.71
CA LYS A 41 9.30 13.27 -8.41
C LYS A 41 10.59 12.45 -8.34
N LYS A 42 10.52 11.22 -7.83
CA LYS A 42 11.68 10.33 -7.72
C LYS A 42 12.08 9.73 -9.07
N PHE A 43 11.13 9.55 -9.98
CA PHE A 43 11.34 8.97 -11.32
C PHE A 43 10.80 9.91 -12.42
N PRO A 44 11.35 11.13 -12.58
CA PRO A 44 10.78 12.16 -13.44
C PRO A 44 10.79 11.79 -14.94
N GLU A 45 11.72 10.92 -15.36
CA GLU A 45 11.86 10.48 -16.75
C GLU A 45 11.09 9.19 -17.06
N CYS A 46 10.37 8.64 -16.07
CA CYS A 46 9.66 7.38 -16.22
C CYS A 46 8.15 7.58 -16.22
N LYS A 47 7.45 6.82 -17.07
CA LYS A 47 5.99 6.74 -16.99
C LYS A 47 5.62 5.81 -15.83
N LEU A 48 4.78 6.29 -14.92
CA LEU A 48 4.23 5.53 -13.80
C LEU A 48 2.73 5.33 -13.98
N GLU A 49 2.28 4.09 -13.99
CA GLU A 49 0.85 3.77 -14.03
C GLU A 49 0.45 3.00 -12.77
N LYS A 50 -0.45 3.59 -11.97
CA LYS A 50 -0.95 2.94 -10.76
C LYS A 50 -1.92 1.82 -11.13
N LYS A 51 -1.68 0.64 -10.56
CA LYS A 51 -2.49 -0.57 -10.72
C LYS A 51 -2.83 -1.15 -9.36
N VAL A 52 -3.83 -2.04 -9.36
CA VAL A 52 -4.23 -2.80 -8.18
C VAL A 52 -4.32 -4.27 -8.59
N TYR A 53 -3.71 -5.14 -7.80
CA TYR A 53 -3.87 -6.57 -7.91
C TYR A 53 -4.71 -7.07 -6.75
N PHE A 54 -5.75 -7.84 -7.04
CA PHE A 54 -6.59 -8.51 -6.05
C PHE A 54 -6.17 -9.98 -5.99
N LEU A 55 -5.87 -10.46 -4.78
CA LEU A 55 -5.51 -11.85 -4.57
C LEU A 55 -6.73 -12.75 -4.77
N GLU A 56 -6.52 -13.90 -5.40
CA GLU A 56 -7.44 -15.03 -5.31
C GLU A 56 -7.38 -15.65 -3.90
N ASP A 57 -8.44 -16.35 -3.49
CA ASP A 57 -8.53 -16.95 -2.15
C ASP A 57 -7.36 -17.90 -1.86
N ALA A 58 -6.92 -18.66 -2.85
CA ALA A 58 -5.78 -19.57 -2.73
C ALA A 58 -4.46 -18.82 -2.50
N GLU A 59 -4.27 -17.67 -3.15
CA GLU A 59 -3.08 -16.83 -3.00
C GLU A 59 -3.06 -16.15 -1.63
N LEU A 60 -4.21 -15.65 -1.19
CA LEU A 60 -4.37 -15.08 0.15
C LEU A 60 -4.13 -16.13 1.24
N LEU A 61 -4.65 -17.35 1.06
CA LEU A 61 -4.43 -18.45 2.01
C LEU A 61 -2.94 -18.78 2.12
N LYS A 62 -2.24 -18.89 1.00
CA LYS A 62 -0.79 -19.14 0.98
C LYS A 62 0.00 -18.07 1.73
N LEU A 63 -0.36 -16.80 1.58
CA LEU A 63 0.27 -15.71 2.35
C LEU A 63 -0.01 -15.81 3.85
N LYS A 64 -1.25 -16.14 4.23
CA LYS A 64 -1.65 -16.32 5.64
C LYS A 64 -0.97 -17.52 6.28
N GLU A 65 -0.81 -18.62 5.56
CA GLU A 65 -0.05 -19.79 6.06
C GLU A 65 1.42 -19.45 6.26
N LYS A 66 2.01 -18.69 5.33
CA LYS A 66 3.42 -18.25 5.44
C LYS A 66 3.64 -17.25 6.58
N TYR A 67 2.70 -16.33 6.79
CA TYR A 67 2.79 -15.26 7.77
C TYR A 67 1.52 -15.17 8.64
N PRO A 68 1.27 -16.16 9.52
CA PRO A 68 0.00 -16.29 10.24
C PRO A 68 -0.26 -15.17 11.25
N THR A 69 0.79 -14.48 11.69
CA THR A 69 0.69 -13.36 12.63
C THR A 69 0.60 -12.00 11.94
N LYS A 70 0.68 -11.95 10.61
CA LYS A 70 0.62 -10.71 9.84
C LYS A 70 -0.80 -10.44 9.36
N ASN A 71 -1.17 -9.16 9.36
CA ASN A 71 -2.38 -8.71 8.70
C ASN A 71 -2.12 -8.61 7.19
N ILE A 72 -2.51 -9.66 6.46
CA ILE A 72 -2.32 -9.76 5.01
C ILE A 72 -3.49 -9.08 4.30
N SER A 73 -3.18 -8.15 3.39
CA SER A 73 -4.18 -7.50 2.53
C SER A 73 -4.65 -8.44 1.43
N ALA A 74 -5.94 -8.37 1.09
CA ALA A 74 -6.49 -9.06 -0.09
C ALA A 74 -6.16 -8.34 -1.42
N PHE A 75 -5.64 -7.11 -1.35
CA PHE A 75 -5.27 -6.35 -2.54
C PHE A 75 -3.96 -5.58 -2.34
N TYR A 76 -3.22 -5.39 -3.44
CA TYR A 76 -1.93 -4.71 -3.45
C TYR A 76 -1.91 -3.65 -4.54
N ASN A 77 -1.65 -2.41 -4.12
CA ASN A 77 -1.35 -1.32 -5.04
C ASN A 77 0.10 -1.46 -5.53
N TYR A 78 0.31 -1.28 -6.82
CA TYR A 78 1.64 -1.22 -7.42
C TYR A 78 1.66 -0.19 -8.55
N TYR A 79 2.86 0.16 -9.00
CA TYR A 79 3.05 1.03 -10.15
C TYR A 79 3.83 0.30 -11.23
N GLU A 80 3.29 0.23 -12.43
CA GLU A 80 4.07 -0.14 -13.61
C GLU A 80 4.96 1.05 -13.97
N LYS A 81 6.27 0.86 -13.88
CA LYS A 81 7.27 1.86 -14.21
C LYS A 81 7.92 1.52 -15.54
N SER A 82 7.79 2.42 -16.51
CA SER A 82 8.48 2.35 -17.80
C SER A 82 9.51 3.47 -17.90
N CYS A 83 10.79 3.13 -17.96
CA CYS A 83 11.89 4.07 -18.18
C CYS A 83 12.60 3.68 -19.48
N SER A 84 12.50 4.52 -20.52
CA SER A 84 13.15 4.26 -21.83
C SER A 84 12.86 2.85 -22.38
N GLY A 85 11.60 2.40 -22.30
CA GLY A 85 11.16 1.08 -22.75
C GLY A 85 11.48 -0.08 -21.80
N LYS A 86 12.19 0.14 -20.70
CA LYS A 86 12.44 -0.88 -19.67
C LYS A 86 11.32 -0.87 -18.64
N MET A 87 10.66 -2.01 -18.48
CA MET A 87 9.57 -2.20 -17.53
C MET A 87 10.06 -2.73 -16.19
N SER A 88 9.41 -2.29 -15.12
CA SER A 88 9.58 -2.76 -13.74
C SER A 88 8.30 -2.46 -12.95
N ARG A 89 8.13 -3.06 -11.78
CA ARG A 89 7.00 -2.79 -10.88
C ARG A 89 7.50 -2.21 -9.56
N LEU A 90 6.87 -1.12 -9.12
CA LEU A 90 7.14 -0.50 -7.83
C LEU A 90 6.05 -0.85 -6.83
N PHE A 91 6.46 -1.27 -5.65
CA PHE A 91 5.60 -1.51 -4.50
C PHE A 91 6.00 -0.55 -3.38
N VAL A 92 5.00 0.11 -2.78
CA VAL A 92 5.19 0.95 -1.59
C VAL A 92 4.29 0.41 -0.50
N SER A 93 4.88 0.03 0.62
CA SER A 93 4.13 -0.53 1.73
C SER A 93 4.81 -0.28 3.06
N SER A 94 4.06 -0.54 4.13
CA SER A 94 4.54 -0.41 5.49
C SER A 94 4.24 -1.65 6.31
N ASP A 95 5.07 -1.89 7.32
CA ASP A 95 4.83 -2.89 8.34
C ASP A 95 5.20 -2.31 9.71
N VAL A 96 4.51 -2.78 10.75
CA VAL A 96 4.83 -2.43 12.13
C VAL A 96 6.02 -3.26 12.57
N VAL A 97 7.06 -2.59 13.06
CA VAL A 97 8.31 -3.24 13.49
C VAL A 97 8.20 -3.68 14.94
N ARG A 98 8.02 -2.73 15.87
CA ARG A 98 7.75 -2.99 17.29
C ARG A 98 6.42 -2.35 17.68
N THR A 99 6.38 -1.04 17.56
CA THR A 99 5.23 -0.19 17.88
C THR A 99 4.95 0.78 16.74
N LEU A 100 5.99 1.15 15.98
CA LEU A 100 5.94 2.10 14.89
C LEU A 100 6.27 1.44 13.55
N LYS A 101 6.01 2.18 12.47
CA LYS A 101 6.08 1.66 11.10
C LYS A 101 7.45 1.86 10.47
N GLN A 102 7.82 0.92 9.60
CA GLN A 102 8.75 1.19 8.52
C GLN A 102 8.00 1.24 7.19
N PHE A 103 8.42 2.11 6.29
CA PHE A 103 7.89 2.24 4.93
C PHE A 103 8.99 1.88 3.94
N LEU A 104 8.69 0.93 3.06
CA LEU A 104 9.61 0.44 2.05
C LEU A 104 9.11 0.78 0.65
N LEU A 105 10.06 1.14 -0.22
CA LEU A 105 9.92 1.09 -1.67
C LEU A 105 10.67 -0.13 -2.18
N ILE A 106 9.99 -0.98 -2.94
CA ILE A 106 10.55 -2.19 -3.54
C ILE A 106 10.31 -2.10 -5.05
N GLU A 107 11.39 -2.13 -5.83
CA GLU A 107 11.32 -2.25 -7.29
C GLU A 107 11.66 -3.67 -7.69
N ILE A 108 10.78 -4.27 -8.48
CA ILE A 108 10.95 -5.62 -9.01
C ILE A 108 11.02 -5.55 -10.53
N LYS A 109 12.03 -6.21 -11.06
CA LYS A 109 12.26 -6.37 -12.50
C LYS A 109 12.72 -7.79 -12.77
N ASP A 110 12.16 -8.41 -13.79
CA ASP A 110 12.51 -9.79 -14.19
C ASP A 110 12.44 -10.77 -13.01
N LYS A 111 11.40 -10.63 -12.15
CA LYS A 111 11.17 -11.40 -10.92
C LYS A 111 12.32 -11.32 -9.91
N ARG A 112 13.05 -10.20 -9.90
CA ARG A 112 14.13 -9.92 -8.95
C ARG A 112 14.00 -8.52 -8.37
N ILE A 113 14.37 -8.39 -7.10
CA ILE A 113 14.43 -7.08 -6.44
C ILE A 113 15.64 -6.34 -7.00
N VAL A 114 15.40 -5.21 -7.67
CA VAL A 114 16.46 -4.36 -8.24
C VAL A 114 16.64 -3.04 -7.46
N ASN A 115 15.67 -2.69 -6.61
CA ASN A 115 15.80 -1.61 -5.64
C ASN A 115 15.01 -1.96 -4.37
N LEU A 116 15.60 -1.66 -3.21
CA LEU A 116 14.98 -1.82 -1.89
C LEU A 116 15.41 -0.65 -1.01
N GLU A 117 14.48 0.24 -0.72
CA GLU A 117 14.75 1.50 -0.02
C GLU A 117 13.81 1.69 1.17
N VAL A 118 14.36 2.12 2.30
CA VAL A 118 13.57 2.57 3.46
C VAL A 118 13.20 4.03 3.24
N LEU A 119 11.95 4.28 2.81
CA LEU A 119 11.42 5.63 2.58
C LEU A 119 11.25 6.41 3.88
N LYS A 120 10.80 5.72 4.93
CA LYS A 120 10.54 6.31 6.24
C LYS A 120 10.65 5.22 7.31
N PHE A 121 11.23 5.59 8.45
CA PHE A 121 11.42 4.70 9.59
C PHE A 121 11.04 5.46 10.85
N ASP A 122 9.93 5.05 11.48
CA ASP A 122 9.37 5.77 12.62
C ASP A 122 9.90 5.26 13.97
N GLU A 123 10.57 4.12 13.98
CA GLU A 123 11.26 3.60 15.17
C GLU A 123 12.59 4.34 15.43
N PRO A 124 13.16 4.26 16.65
CA PRO A 124 14.49 4.77 16.94
C PRO A 124 15.55 4.29 15.93
N VAL A 125 16.42 5.21 15.51
CA VAL A 125 17.35 4.99 14.39
C VAL A 125 18.31 3.81 14.62
N GLU A 126 18.63 3.50 15.88
CA GLU A 126 19.44 2.36 16.29
C GLU A 126 18.81 1.00 15.97
N TYR A 127 17.48 0.95 15.74
CA TYR A 127 16.78 -0.25 15.28
C TYR A 127 16.72 -0.35 13.75
N LYS A 128 17.20 0.65 13.02
CA LYS A 128 17.21 0.62 11.56
C LYS A 128 18.29 -0.33 11.05
N VAL A 129 17.95 -1.13 10.05
CA VAL A 129 18.95 -1.95 9.34
C VAL A 129 19.88 -1.06 8.51
N GLN A 130 21.15 -1.45 8.43
CA GLN A 130 22.14 -0.71 7.65
C GLN A 130 21.92 -0.92 6.13
N PRO A 131 22.21 0.10 5.28
CA PRO A 131 22.00 0.00 3.83
C PRO A 131 22.66 -1.22 3.19
N TYR A 132 23.89 -1.58 3.60
CA TYR A 132 24.60 -2.75 3.05
C TYR A 132 23.84 -4.07 3.26
N TRP A 133 23.00 -4.18 4.29
CA TRP A 133 22.20 -5.38 4.52
C TRP A 133 21.02 -5.45 3.54
N LEU A 134 20.46 -4.30 3.14
CA LEU A 134 19.40 -4.23 2.12
C LEU A 134 19.94 -4.64 0.74
N GLU A 135 21.20 -4.34 0.43
CA GLU A 135 21.82 -4.72 -0.84
C GLU A 135 21.91 -6.24 -1.04
N LYS A 136 21.84 -7.03 0.06
CA LYS A 136 21.79 -8.50 -0.04
C LYS A 136 20.57 -8.98 -0.82
N PHE A 137 19.46 -8.23 -0.81
CA PHE A 137 18.25 -8.58 -1.56
C PHE A 137 18.46 -8.56 -3.08
N TYR A 138 19.45 -7.83 -3.59
CA TYR A 138 19.73 -7.76 -5.04
C TYR A 138 20.36 -9.04 -5.59
N LYS A 139 20.90 -9.88 -4.71
CA LYS A 139 21.49 -11.18 -5.06
C LYS A 139 20.48 -12.32 -4.98
N ILE A 140 19.27 -12.06 -4.47
CA ILE A 140 18.25 -13.06 -4.26
C ILE A 140 17.64 -13.48 -5.59
N THR A 141 17.60 -14.79 -5.83
CA THR A 141 16.97 -15.35 -7.04
C THR A 141 15.71 -16.15 -6.76
N SER A 142 15.42 -16.43 -5.48
CA SER A 142 14.25 -17.19 -5.07
C SER A 142 13.68 -16.73 -3.72
N LEU A 143 12.38 -16.94 -3.51
CA LEU A 143 11.73 -16.68 -2.23
C LEU A 143 12.38 -17.44 -1.06
N SER A 144 12.91 -18.65 -1.32
CA SER A 144 13.56 -19.47 -0.31
C SER A 144 14.89 -18.89 0.20
N GLU A 145 15.58 -18.10 -0.63
CA GLU A 145 16.80 -17.43 -0.19
C GLU A 145 16.49 -16.31 0.79
N ILE A 146 15.37 -15.58 0.60
CA ILE A 146 14.89 -14.58 1.57
C ILE A 146 14.69 -15.24 2.94
N ASP A 147 14.07 -16.43 2.98
CA ASP A 147 13.86 -17.16 4.22
C ASP A 147 15.17 -17.44 4.96
N LYS A 148 16.21 -17.82 4.21
CA LYS A 148 17.56 -18.14 4.71
C LYS A 148 18.42 -16.92 5.04
N MET A 149 18.02 -15.71 4.64
CA MET A 149 18.80 -14.51 4.95
C MET A 149 18.95 -14.31 6.46
N ASP A 150 20.17 -14.06 6.91
CA ASP A 150 20.44 -13.74 8.30
C ASP A 150 19.68 -12.48 8.75
N GLY A 151 19.20 -12.53 9.99
CA GLY A 151 18.73 -11.33 10.69
C GLY A 151 19.90 -10.37 10.98
N VAL A 152 19.55 -9.16 11.41
CA VAL A 152 20.53 -8.15 11.84
C VAL A 152 20.53 -8.07 13.36
N SER A 153 21.69 -8.33 13.97
CA SER A 153 21.85 -8.17 15.43
C SER A 153 21.52 -6.73 15.85
N GLY A 154 20.77 -6.56 16.94
CA GLY A 154 20.24 -5.26 17.37
C GLY A 154 19.04 -4.73 16.56
N ALA A 155 18.77 -5.29 15.37
CA ALA A 155 17.67 -4.91 14.48
C ALA A 155 16.88 -6.13 13.98
N THR A 156 16.69 -7.14 14.83
CA THR A 156 16.03 -8.41 14.49
C THR A 156 14.59 -8.21 14.01
N LEU A 157 13.83 -7.32 14.67
CA LEU A 157 12.44 -7.05 14.29
C LEU A 157 12.35 -6.29 12.97
N THR A 158 13.24 -5.32 12.76
CA THR A 158 13.32 -4.58 11.49
C THR A 158 13.68 -5.49 10.34
N SER A 159 14.72 -6.32 10.50
CA SER A 159 15.12 -7.29 9.48
C SER A 159 14.03 -8.32 9.17
N ARG A 160 13.29 -8.82 10.17
CA ARG A 160 12.11 -9.68 9.96
C ARG A 160 11.01 -8.98 9.16
N SER A 161 10.73 -7.73 9.51
CA SER A 161 9.72 -6.91 8.85
C SER A 161 10.10 -6.58 7.40
N THR A 162 11.38 -6.28 7.12
CA THR A 162 11.89 -6.10 5.75
C THR A 162 11.81 -7.40 4.96
N LYS A 163 12.27 -8.53 5.52
CA LYS A 163 12.16 -9.86 4.88
C LYS A 163 10.72 -10.20 4.53
N TYR A 164 9.78 -9.94 5.44
CA TYR A 164 8.34 -10.15 5.21
C TYR A 164 7.83 -9.37 4.00
N LEU A 165 8.04 -8.05 3.98
CA LEU A 165 7.57 -7.21 2.87
C LEU A 165 8.23 -7.62 1.54
N SER A 166 9.54 -7.85 1.53
CA SER A 166 10.26 -8.30 0.33
C SER A 166 9.76 -9.65 -0.20
N TRP A 167 9.50 -10.61 0.69
CA TRP A 167 8.96 -11.92 0.31
C TRP A 167 7.56 -11.77 -0.29
N VAL A 168 6.67 -11.02 0.38
CA VAL A 168 5.29 -10.80 -0.09
C VAL A 168 5.29 -10.16 -1.47
N PHE A 169 6.07 -9.09 -1.69
CA PHE A 169 6.04 -8.41 -2.98
C PHE A 169 6.72 -9.18 -4.10
N LEU A 170 7.75 -9.96 -3.79
CA LEU A 170 8.33 -10.86 -4.78
C LEU A 170 7.37 -12.00 -5.15
N TYR A 171 6.60 -12.49 -4.18
CA TYR A 171 5.52 -13.46 -4.45
C TYR A 171 4.40 -12.84 -5.29
N VAL A 172 3.91 -11.67 -4.91
CA VAL A 172 2.83 -10.94 -5.62
C VAL A 172 3.25 -10.60 -7.05
N ASP A 173 4.47 -10.09 -7.25
CA ASP A 173 4.99 -9.81 -8.60
C ASP A 173 5.01 -11.05 -9.51
N ALA A 174 5.32 -12.22 -8.94
CA ALA A 174 5.39 -13.47 -9.67
C ALA A 174 4.01 -14.01 -10.14
N ILE A 175 2.92 -13.57 -9.50
CA ILE A 175 1.54 -14.00 -9.82
C ILE A 175 0.73 -12.94 -10.60
N ILE A 176 1.20 -11.68 -10.63
CA ILE A 176 0.64 -10.66 -11.53
C ILE A 176 0.92 -11.06 -12.99
N LYS A 177 -0.16 -11.29 -13.74
CA LYS A 177 -0.16 -11.65 -15.17
C LYS A 177 0.35 -10.53 -16.06
#